data_AF-A0AAI9F287-F1
#
_entry.id   AF-A0AAI9F287-F1
#
_cell.length_a   1.000
_cell.length_b   1.000
_cell.length_c   1.000
_cell.angle_alpha   90.00
_cell.angle_beta   90.00
_cell.angle_gamma   90.00
#
_symmetry.space_group_name_H-M   'P 1'
#
loop_
_entity.id
_entity.type
_entity.pdbx_description
1 polymer ?
#
loop_
_entity_poly.entity_id
_entity_poly.type
_entity_poly.pdbx_seq_one_letter_code
_entity_poly.pdbx_strand_id
1 'polypeptide(L)'
;MSFLKELKIAVINNDLEKLEKLSNTSFEVSSIKEANEMLNYLVEAKKIIEKEKEELSSKMSEIKKLKNFYNTNSKNNLNFKF
;
A
#
# COMPACT_ATOMS: atom_id res chain seq x y z
N MET A 1 -22.26 11.68 -0.52
CA MET A 1 -21.64 11.93 -1.84
C MET A 1 -21.74 10.63 -2.65
N SER A 2 -21.69 10.66 -3.99
CA SER A 2 -21.65 9.42 -4.80
C SER A 2 -20.33 8.69 -4.58
N PHE A 3 -20.36 7.35 -4.51
CA PHE A 3 -19.19 6.49 -4.35
C PHE A 3 -18.10 6.80 -5.38
N LEU A 4 -18.48 7.00 -6.66
CA LEU A 4 -17.54 7.34 -7.73
C LEU A 4 -16.77 8.63 -7.42
N LYS A 5 -17.44 9.64 -6.86
CA LYS A 5 -16.78 10.90 -6.49
C LYS A 5 -15.76 10.69 -5.38
N GLU A 6 -16.08 9.87 -4.38
CA GLU A 6 -15.15 9.57 -3.29
C GLU A 6 -13.96 8.75 -3.75
N LEU A 7 -14.19 7.75 -4.62
CA LEU A 7 -13.13 6.96 -5.24
C LEU A 7 -12.18 7.85 -6.06
N LYS A 8 -12.72 8.75 -6.88
CA LYS A 8 -11.92 9.72 -7.65
C LYS A 8 -11.01 10.55 -6.76
N ILE A 9 -11.56 11.11 -5.68
CA ILE A 9 -10.80 11.93 -4.73
C ILE A 9 -9.71 11.10 -4.07
N ALA A 10 -10.04 9.88 -3.63
CA ALA A 10 -9.09 8.99 -2.97
C ALA A 10 -7.92 8.61 -3.90
N VAL A 11 -8.21 8.27 -5.15
CA VAL A 11 -7.19 7.95 -6.16
C VAL A 11 -6.30 9.16 -6.47
N ILE A 12 -6.88 10.34 -6.72
CA ILE A 12 -6.10 11.56 -7.03
C ILE A 12 -5.15 11.93 -5.89
N ASN A 13 -5.61 11.74 -4.65
CA ASN A 13 -4.83 12.09 -3.45
C ASN A 13 -3.91 10.97 -2.97
N ASN A 14 -3.92 9.78 -3.59
CA ASN A 14 -3.28 8.57 -3.09
C ASN A 14 -3.67 8.26 -1.61
N ASP A 15 -4.92 8.51 -1.26
CA ASP A 15 -5.43 8.36 0.11
C ASP A 15 -5.75 6.90 0.43
N LEU A 16 -4.76 6.18 0.97
CA LEU A 16 -4.85 4.75 1.28
C LEU A 16 -5.94 4.43 2.30
N GLU A 17 -6.11 5.27 3.32
CA GLU A 17 -7.11 5.06 4.37
C GLU A 17 -8.53 5.17 3.78
N LYS A 18 -8.73 6.12 2.88
CA LYS A 18 -10.00 6.27 2.18
C LYS A 18 -10.26 5.14 1.18
N LEU A 19 -9.22 4.67 0.48
CA LEU A 19 -9.33 3.49 -0.40
C LEU A 19 -9.71 2.23 0.39
N GLU A 20 -9.18 2.06 1.60
CA GLU A 20 -9.54 0.95 2.50
C GLU A 20 -10.99 1.05 2.98
N LYS A 21 -11.46 2.24 3.35
CA LYS A 21 -12.88 2.44 3.72
C LYS A 21 -13.81 2.12 2.54
N LEU A 22 -13.45 2.58 1.34
CA LEU A 22 -14.24 2.35 0.14
C LEU A 22 -14.25 0.88 -0.29
N SER A 23 -13.18 0.11 -0.06
CA SER A 23 -13.15 -1.32 -0.41
C SER A 23 -14.15 -2.17 0.37
N ASN A 24 -14.53 -1.71 1.56
CA ASN A 24 -15.52 -2.35 2.42
C ASN A 24 -16.95 -1.83 2.20
N THR A 25 -17.14 -0.91 1.24
CA THR A 25 -18.42 -0.26 0.98
C THR A 25 -19.06 -0.84 -0.28
N SER A 26 -20.33 -1.22 -0.21
CA SER A 26 -21.12 -1.56 -1.40
C SER A 26 -21.47 -0.31 -2.18
N PHE A 27 -21.47 -0.40 -3.51
CA PHE A 27 -21.87 0.69 -4.38
C PHE A 27 -22.84 0.19 -5.45
N GLU A 28 -23.67 1.11 -5.93
CA GLU A 28 -24.54 0.89 -7.07
C GLU A 28 -24.05 1.73 -8.24
N VAL A 29 -24.39 1.29 -9.45
CA VAL A 29 -24.01 1.96 -10.69
C VAL A 29 -25.27 2.22 -11.50
N SER A 30 -25.46 3.48 -11.88
CA SER A 30 -26.69 3.93 -12.53
C SER A 30 -26.62 3.81 -14.06
N SER A 31 -25.42 3.62 -14.62
CA SER A 31 -25.22 3.49 -16.06
C SER A 31 -23.93 2.75 -16.42
N ILE A 32 -23.88 2.22 -17.65
CA ILE A 32 -22.66 1.61 -18.21
C ILE A 32 -21.50 2.61 -18.25
N LYS A 33 -21.78 3.89 -18.55
CA LYS A 33 -20.76 4.94 -18.56
C LYS A 33 -20.13 5.12 -17.18
N GLU A 34 -20.95 5.17 -16.14
CA GLU A 34 -20.50 5.26 -14.75
C GLU A 34 -19.69 4.02 -14.35
N ALA A 35 -20.14 2.83 -14.75
CA ALA A 35 -19.44 1.58 -14.48
C ALA A 35 -18.04 1.54 -15.12
N ASN A 36 -17.93 1.94 -16.39
CA ASN A 36 -16.64 2.00 -17.09
C ASN A 36 -15.70 3.02 -16.43
N GLU A 37 -16.22 4.18 -16.04
CA GLU A 37 -15.43 5.18 -15.35
C GLU A 37 -14.96 4.68 -13.98
N MET A 38 -15.85 4.06 -13.21
CA MET A 38 -15.52 3.49 -11.91
C MET A 38 -14.46 2.39 -12.02
N LEU A 39 -14.58 1.51 -13.01
CA LEU A 39 -13.59 0.47 -13.28
C LEU A 39 -12.20 1.06 -13.52
N ASN A 40 -12.10 2.13 -14.31
CA ASN A 40 -10.82 2.79 -14.56
C ASN A 40 -10.19 3.29 -13.25
N TYR A 41 -10.97 3.94 -12.38
CA TYR A 41 -10.46 4.41 -11.09
C TYR A 41 -10.13 3.26 -10.13
N LEU A 42 -10.85 2.14 -10.15
CA LEU A 42 -10.50 0.96 -9.36
C LEU A 42 -9.17 0.34 -9.82
N VAL A 43 -8.91 0.33 -11.13
CA VAL A 43 -7.62 -0.12 -11.68
C VAL A 43 -6.48 0.79 -11.21
N GLU A 44 -6.68 2.11 -11.23
CA GLU A 44 -5.68 3.05 -10.70
C GLU A 44 -5.48 2.91 -9.18
N ALA A 45 -6.57 2.76 -8.42
CA ALA A 45 -6.50 2.49 -6.98
C ALA A 45 -5.68 1.23 -6.67
N LYS A 46 -5.89 0.16 -7.44
CA LYS A 46 -5.12 -1.08 -7.31
C LYS A 46 -3.62 -0.83 -7.52
N LYS A 47 -3.25 -0.08 -8.57
CA LYS A 47 -1.83 0.23 -8.85
C LYS A 47 -1.17 1.00 -7.71
N ILE A 48 -1.89 1.94 -7.10
CA ILE A 48 -1.40 2.70 -5.94
C ILE A 48 -1.08 1.75 -4.77
N ILE A 49 -2.01 0.85 -4.45
CA ILE A 49 -1.85 -0.11 -3.35
C ILE A 49 -0.71 -1.10 -3.63
N GLU A 50 -0.58 -1.59 -4.86
CA GLU A 50 0.51 -2.48 -5.26
C GLU A 50 1.88 -1.81 -5.12
N LYS A 51 1.98 -0.55 -5.56
CA LYS A 51 3.22 0.23 -5.40
C LYS A 51 3.60 0.41 -3.93
N GLU A 52 2.65 0.80 -3.07
CA GLU A 52 2.94 0.98 -1.65
C GLU A 52 3.41 -0.33 -0.99
N LYS A 53 2.80 -1.46 -1.37
CA LYS A 53 3.21 -2.80 -0.91
C LYS A 53 4.64 -3.12 -1.32
N GLU A 54 5.03 -2.82 -2.56
CA GLU A 54 6.40 -3.04 -3.05
C GLU A 54 7.43 -2.18 -2.30
N GLU A 55 7.10 -0.90 -2.06
CA GLU A 55 7.94 0.01 -1.29
C GLU A 55 8.12 -0.47 0.15
N LEU A 56 7.02 -0.88 0.81
CA LEU A 56 7.06 -1.41 2.18
C LEU A 56 7.89 -2.70 2.26
N SER A 57 7.69 -3.62 1.31
CA SER A 57 8.45 -4.87 1.22
C SER A 57 9.95 -4.62 1.09
N SER A 58 10.34 -3.64 0.26
CA SER A 58 11.73 -3.24 0.07
C SER A 58 12.34 -2.69 1.37
N LYS A 59 11.63 -1.77 2.04
CA LYS A 59 12.04 -1.21 3.35
C LYS A 59 12.20 -2.31 4.41
N MET A 60 11.27 -3.27 4.48
CA MET A 60 11.37 -4.39 5.42
C MET A 60 12.57 -5.30 5.13
N SER A 61 12.89 -5.52 3.85
CA SER A 61 14.08 -6.28 3.44
C SER A 61 15.37 -5.60 3.93
N GLU A 62 15.47 -4.28 3.79
CA GLU A 62 16.60 -3.49 4.29
C GLU A 62 16.72 -3.55 5.81
N ILE A 63 15.61 -3.37 6.53
CA ILE A 63 15.57 -3.50 8.00
C ILE A 63 16.07 -4.88 8.44
N LYS A 64 15.65 -5.95 7.74
CA LYS A 64 16.09 -7.32 8.05
C LYS A 64 17.59 -7.49 7.81
N LYS A 65 18.15 -6.93 6.74
CA LYS A 65 19.60 -6.94 6.48
C LYS A 65 20.37 -6.20 7.58
N LEU A 66 19.91 -5.02 7.98
CA LEU A 66 20.50 -4.24 9.07
C LEU A 66 20.48 -5.02 10.38
N LYS A 67 19.34 -5.59 10.76
CA LYS A 67 19.20 -6.42 11.97
C LYS A 67 20.18 -7.61 11.96
N ASN A 68 20.31 -8.29 10.82
CA ASN A 68 21.24 -9.40 10.68
C ASN A 68 22.71 -8.96 10.82
N PHE A 69 23.08 -7.81 10.26
CA PHE A 69 24.42 -7.23 10.41
C PHE A 69 24.75 -6.95 11.88
N TYR A 70 23.86 -6.26 12.60
CA TYR A 70 24.03 -6.00 14.03
C TYR A 70 24.14 -7.27 14.86
N ASN A 71 23.29 -8.27 14.62
CA ASN A 71 23.33 -9.53 15.34
C ASN A 71 24.63 -10.32 15.10
N THR A 72 25.17 -10.25 13.89
CA THR A 72 26.43 -10.92 13.53
C THR A 72 27.62 -10.23 14.20
N ASN A 73 27.65 -8.89 14.18
CA ASN A 73 28.73 -8.11 14.79
C ASN A 73 28.69 -8.13 16.33
N SER A 74 27.49 -8.14 16.92
CA SER A 74 27.32 -8.30 18.38
C SER A 74 27.83 -9.67 18.85
N LYS A 75 27.62 -10.75 18.09
CA LYS A 75 28.21 -12.07 18.39
C LYS A 75 29.72 -12.09 18.24
N ASN A 76 30.28 -11.38 17.27
CA ASN A 76 31.73 -11.33 17.06
C ASN A 76 32.48 -10.53 18.14
N ASN A 77 31.85 -9.52 18.75
CA ASN A 77 32.45 -8.75 19.85
C ASN A 77 32.52 -9.50 21.21
N LEU A 78 31.83 -10.63 21.36
CA LEU A 78 31.89 -11.47 22.57
C LEU A 78 33.02 -12.51 22.54
N ASN A 79 33.77 -12.60 21.44
CA ASN A 79 34.89 -13.54 21.27
C ASN A 79 36.28 -12.92 21.51
N PHE A 80 36.38 -11.63 21.86
CA PHE A 80 37.62 -11.08 22.41
C PHE A 80 37.63 -11.27 23.93
N LYS A 81 37.78 -12.53 24.36
CA LYS A 81 38.24 -12.82 25.72
C LYS A 81 39.74 -12.58 25.77
N PHE A 82 40.14 -11.54 26.50
CA PHE A 82 41.47 -11.47 27.12
C PHE A 82 41.66 -12.62 28.11
#